data_AF-A0A7M2Y6H7-F1
#
_entry.id   AF-A0A7M2Y6H7-F1
#
_cell.length_a   1.000
_cell.length_b   1.000
_cell.length_c   1.000
_cell.angle_alpha   90.00
_cell.angle_beta   90.00
_cell.angle_gamma   90.00
#
_symmetry.space_group_name_H-M   'P 1'
#
loop_
_entity.id
_entity.type
_entity.pdbx_description
1 polymer ?
#
loop_
_entity_poly.entity_id
_entity_poly.type
_entity_poly.pdbx_seq_one_letter_code
_entity_poly.pdbx_strand_id
1 'polypeptide(L)'
;MNKTILTLAMTSALFLTSCNDTAKKESTDVTTTTESVDQTNSDQIIKTTSTDKNGKTLDLAVDPIKGLATVNFNGETIELVQEKSASGIWFKNDTYELRGKGNDLELTKDGKVVFEHTDDKVNLEAKNDKGDVLTMDFNNSDGTVKAYLNGGDQIDLEEEKAASGIWYKNDHYELRGKADQYELTKDGKTVFKN
;
A
#
# COMPACT_ATOMS: atom_id res chain seq x y z
N MET A 1 -31.03 54.61 -38.48
CA MET A 1 -30.63 53.56 -37.54
C MET A 1 -30.29 54.23 -36.22
N ASN A 2 -30.86 53.73 -35.12
CA ASN A 2 -31.09 54.54 -33.92
C ASN A 2 -29.88 54.50 -32.98
N LYS A 3 -29.53 55.64 -32.39
CA LYS A 3 -28.49 55.77 -31.36
C LYS A 3 -29.14 56.03 -30.00
N THR A 4 -29.23 55.01 -29.15
CA THR A 4 -29.54 55.20 -27.73
C THR A 4 -28.92 54.08 -26.89
N ILE A 5 -27.83 54.37 -26.17
CA ILE A 5 -27.44 53.63 -24.97
C ILE A 5 -27.01 54.66 -23.92
N LEU A 6 -27.84 54.83 -22.90
CA LEU A 6 -27.59 55.68 -21.74
C LEU A 6 -28.15 54.96 -20.50
N THR A 7 -27.27 54.30 -19.75
CA THR A 7 -27.55 53.76 -18.41
C THR A 7 -26.19 53.64 -17.71
N LEU A 8 -25.76 54.69 -17.02
CA LEU A 8 -26.00 54.92 -15.59
C LEU A 8 -25.27 53.88 -14.72
N ALA A 9 -24.07 54.24 -14.29
CA ALA A 9 -23.32 53.49 -13.29
C ALA A 9 -23.91 53.73 -11.89
N MET A 10 -23.94 52.68 -11.06
CA MET A 10 -24.22 52.76 -9.63
C MET A 10 -23.09 52.10 -8.86
N THR A 11 -22.60 52.79 -7.83
CA THR A 11 -21.40 52.43 -7.06
C THR A 11 -21.77 52.27 -5.58
N SER A 12 -21.05 51.40 -4.87
CA SER A 12 -21.04 51.21 -3.40
C SER A 12 -22.29 50.53 -2.80
N ALA A 13 -22.23 49.85 -1.64
CA ALA A 13 -21.14 49.71 -0.68
C ALA A 13 -21.10 48.31 -0.01
N LEU A 14 -19.99 48.01 0.67
CA LEU A 14 -19.81 46.84 1.54
C LEU A 14 -20.65 46.96 2.84
N PHE A 15 -21.14 45.84 3.36
CA PHE A 15 -21.46 45.68 4.78
C PHE A 15 -20.89 44.37 5.32
N LEU A 16 -19.97 44.50 6.27
CA LEU A 16 -19.57 43.46 7.21
C LEU A 16 -20.33 43.70 8.51
N THR A 17 -20.99 42.70 9.09
CA THR A 17 -21.16 42.58 10.54
C THR A 17 -21.37 41.13 10.96
N SER A 18 -20.68 40.76 12.04
CA SER A 18 -20.72 39.45 12.71
C SER A 18 -21.89 39.37 13.70
N CYS A 19 -22.37 38.15 14.01
CA CYS A 19 -22.81 37.78 15.36
C CYS A 19 -22.80 36.25 15.53
N ASN A 20 -22.62 35.80 16.79
CA ASN A 20 -22.14 34.46 17.15
C ASN A 20 -23.17 33.67 17.99
N ASP A 21 -23.02 32.33 18.05
CA ASP A 21 -23.53 31.41 19.08
C ASP A 21 -25.08 31.24 19.23
N THR A 22 -25.68 30.06 19.49
CA THR A 22 -25.31 28.62 19.53
C THR A 22 -26.64 27.82 19.50
N ALA A 23 -26.75 26.51 19.26
CA ALA A 23 -25.95 25.52 18.51
C ALA A 23 -26.75 24.20 18.41
N LYS A 24 -26.66 23.47 17.28
CA LYS A 24 -26.76 21.99 17.30
C LYS A 24 -25.93 21.36 16.17
N LYS A 25 -25.24 20.27 16.51
CA LYS A 25 -24.26 19.56 15.67
C LYS A 25 -24.94 18.60 14.70
N GLU A 26 -24.39 18.45 13.50
CA GLU A 26 -23.57 17.29 13.13
C GLU A 26 -22.78 17.60 11.84
N SER A 27 -21.47 17.39 11.85
CA SER A 27 -20.60 17.67 10.70
C SER A 27 -20.49 16.44 9.83
N THR A 28 -20.96 16.54 8.58
CA THR A 28 -20.50 15.67 7.50
C THR A 28 -19.06 16.07 7.17
N ASP A 29 -18.09 15.32 7.66
CA ASP A 29 -16.71 15.40 7.18
C ASP A 29 -16.40 14.20 6.27
N VAL A 30 -15.57 14.43 5.26
CA VAL A 30 -15.38 13.50 4.15
C VAL A 30 -14.36 12.45 4.54
N THR A 31 -14.78 11.18 4.56
CA THR A 31 -13.91 10.01 4.78
C THR A 31 -12.81 9.94 3.72
N THR A 32 -11.70 10.61 4.00
CA THR A 32 -10.43 10.40 3.31
C THR A 32 -9.66 9.39 4.13
N THR A 33 -9.78 8.11 3.76
CA THR A 33 -9.00 7.02 4.38
C THR A 33 -7.52 7.27 4.11
N THR A 34 -6.89 7.96 5.05
CA THR A 34 -5.45 8.13 5.09
C THR A 34 -4.93 6.95 5.88
N GLU A 35 -4.40 5.94 5.19
CA GLU A 35 -3.69 4.83 5.83
C GLU A 35 -2.49 5.40 6.58
N SER A 36 -2.74 5.67 7.85
CA SER A 36 -1.75 6.21 8.76
C SER A 36 -0.98 5.01 9.27
N VAL A 37 0.26 4.86 8.81
CA VAL A 37 1.21 3.91 9.42
C VAL A 37 1.24 4.22 10.90
N ASP A 38 0.84 3.24 11.71
CA ASP A 38 0.60 3.41 13.13
C ASP A 38 1.90 3.82 13.85
N GLN A 39 2.03 5.11 14.19
CA GLN A 39 3.21 5.67 14.86
C GLN A 39 3.20 5.35 16.37
N THR A 40 3.00 4.07 16.71
CA THR A 40 2.73 3.60 18.08
C THR A 40 3.71 2.54 18.57
N ASN A 41 4.93 2.50 18.03
CA ASN A 41 6.08 1.80 18.62
C ASN A 41 7.34 2.68 18.66
N SER A 42 7.45 3.50 19.70
CA SER A 42 8.40 4.61 19.87
C SER A 42 9.86 4.22 20.21
N ASP A 43 10.35 3.07 19.72
CA ASP A 43 11.78 2.69 19.74
C ASP A 43 12.13 1.58 18.71
N GLN A 44 11.20 1.20 17.83
CA GLN A 44 11.37 0.02 16.99
C GLN A 44 12.15 0.31 15.70
N ILE A 45 13.31 -0.33 15.54
CA ILE A 45 13.99 -0.44 14.25
C ILE A 45 13.15 -1.35 13.34
N ILE A 46 12.65 -0.79 12.24
CA ILE A 46 11.90 -1.53 11.22
C ILE A 46 12.92 -2.21 10.30
N LYS A 47 12.73 -3.49 9.98
CA LYS A 47 13.61 -4.24 9.09
C LYS A 47 12.83 -4.84 7.93
N THR A 48 13.38 -4.75 6.74
CA THR A 48 12.80 -5.24 5.49
C THR A 48 13.92 -5.85 4.65
N THR A 49 13.68 -6.99 4.02
CA THR A 49 14.57 -7.55 3.00
C THR A 49 13.77 -7.64 1.70
N SER A 50 14.35 -7.12 0.62
CA SER A 50 13.72 -7.14 -0.72
C SER A 50 14.67 -7.78 -1.73
N THR A 51 14.11 -8.45 -2.73
CA THR A 51 14.90 -9.16 -3.76
C THR A 51 14.59 -8.60 -5.15
N ASP A 52 15.62 -8.22 -5.92
CA ASP A 52 15.44 -7.75 -7.30
C ASP A 52 15.14 -8.90 -8.27
N LYS A 53 14.69 -8.56 -9.48
CA LYS A 53 14.44 -9.52 -10.58
C LYS A 53 15.66 -10.35 -11.03
N ASN A 54 16.86 -10.04 -10.52
CA ASN A 54 18.09 -10.77 -10.79
C ASN A 54 18.52 -11.66 -9.60
N GLY A 55 17.75 -11.71 -8.52
CA GLY A 55 18.06 -12.46 -7.30
C GLY A 55 19.04 -11.78 -6.35
N LYS A 56 19.33 -10.48 -6.51
CA LYS A 56 20.10 -9.71 -5.52
C LYS A 56 19.19 -9.31 -4.37
N THR A 57 19.69 -9.39 -3.15
CA THR A 57 18.99 -8.94 -1.95
C THR A 57 19.47 -7.56 -1.49
N LEU A 58 18.54 -6.77 -0.94
CA LEU A 58 18.80 -5.54 -0.21
C LEU A 58 18.17 -5.68 1.18
N ASP A 59 18.99 -5.57 2.23
CA ASP A 59 18.51 -5.53 3.61
C ASP A 59 18.45 -4.07 4.08
N LEU A 60 17.26 -3.61 4.46
CA LEU A 60 16.99 -2.28 4.95
C LEU A 60 16.65 -2.32 6.44
N ALA A 61 17.30 -1.48 7.24
CA ALA A 61 16.93 -1.19 8.62
C ALA A 61 16.65 0.31 8.77
N VAL A 62 15.45 0.68 9.22
CA VAL A 62 15.04 2.08 9.41
C VAL A 62 14.88 2.39 10.89
N ASP A 63 15.51 3.47 11.33
CA ASP A 63 15.29 4.13 12.61
C ASP A 63 14.44 5.40 12.36
N PRO A 64 13.11 5.32 12.50
CA PRO A 64 12.23 6.45 12.20
C PRO A 64 12.35 7.60 13.21
N ILE A 65 12.98 7.37 14.37
CA ILE A 65 13.16 8.39 15.42
C ILE A 65 14.41 9.22 15.14
N LYS A 66 15.51 8.57 14.71
CA LYS A 66 16.73 9.26 14.28
C LYS A 66 16.65 9.79 12.85
N GLY A 67 15.66 9.34 12.06
CA GLY A 67 15.59 9.65 10.63
C GLY A 67 16.75 9.03 9.86
N LEU A 68 17.14 7.80 10.21
CA LEU A 68 18.27 7.09 9.61
C LEU A 68 17.81 5.78 8.98
N ALA A 69 18.48 5.40 7.88
CA ALA A 69 18.37 4.08 7.30
C ALA A 69 19.76 3.47 7.09
N THR A 70 19.91 2.20 7.45
CA THR A 70 21.09 1.38 7.10
C THR A 70 20.66 0.40 6.02
N VAL A 71 21.33 0.46 4.87
CA VAL A 71 21.14 -0.46 3.74
C VAL A 71 22.36 -1.38 3.64
N ASN A 72 22.15 -2.68 3.57
CA ASN A 72 23.19 -3.63 3.20
C ASN A 72 22.89 -4.16 1.78
N PHE A 73 23.82 -3.93 0.85
CA PHE A 73 23.66 -4.30 -0.55
C PHE A 73 25.00 -4.72 -1.17
N ASN A 74 25.05 -5.89 -1.81
CA ASN A 74 26.29 -6.50 -2.36
C ASN A 74 27.48 -6.55 -1.38
N GLY A 75 27.23 -6.64 -0.07
CA GLY A 75 28.26 -6.63 0.97
C GLY A 75 28.78 -5.24 1.37
N GLU A 76 28.21 -4.16 0.82
CA GLU A 76 28.44 -2.78 1.25
C GLU A 76 27.35 -2.37 2.26
N THR A 77 27.75 -1.83 3.42
CA THR A 77 26.84 -1.21 4.40
C THR A 77 26.82 0.30 4.18
N ILE A 78 25.64 0.85 3.95
CA ILE A 78 25.42 2.24 3.53
C ILE A 78 24.49 2.90 4.56
N GLU A 79 24.95 3.97 5.19
CA GLU A 79 24.12 4.81 6.06
C GLU A 79 23.51 5.97 5.25
N LEU A 80 22.21 6.18 5.41
CA LEU A 80 21.42 7.18 4.70
C LEU A 80 20.61 8.02 5.71
N VAL A 81 20.48 9.32 5.45
CA VAL A 81 19.67 10.25 6.26
C VAL A 81 18.33 10.49 5.56
N GLN A 82 17.26 10.57 6.34
CA GLN A 82 15.91 10.80 5.84
C GLN A 82 15.76 12.20 5.22
N GLU A 83 15.10 12.24 4.07
CA GLU A 83 14.74 13.46 3.35
C GLU A 83 13.22 13.66 3.34
N LYS A 84 12.79 14.90 3.08
CA LYS A 84 11.36 15.22 2.98
C LYS A 84 10.79 14.79 1.62
N SER A 85 10.10 13.66 1.60
CA SER A 85 9.29 13.21 0.45
C SER A 85 7.91 13.88 0.42
N ALA A 86 7.26 13.85 -0.75
CA ALA A 86 5.83 14.17 -0.90
C ALA A 86 4.92 12.93 -0.75
N SER A 87 5.48 11.74 -0.98
CA SER A 87 4.85 10.43 -0.79
C SER A 87 5.97 9.39 -0.67
N GLY A 88 5.71 8.31 0.08
CA GLY A 88 6.68 7.23 0.28
C GLY A 88 7.89 7.64 1.12
N ILE A 89 8.94 6.80 1.10
CA ILE A 89 10.20 7.04 1.78
C ILE A 89 11.23 7.67 0.85
N TRP A 90 12.12 8.47 1.44
CA TRP A 90 13.31 8.99 0.79
C TRP A 90 14.43 9.10 1.83
N PHE A 91 15.54 8.42 1.56
CA PHE A 91 16.77 8.53 2.34
C PHE A 91 17.96 8.71 1.39
N LYS A 92 19.00 9.45 1.78
CA LYS A 92 20.20 9.63 0.95
C LYS A 92 21.47 9.92 1.75
N ASN A 93 22.60 9.84 1.06
CA ASN A 93 23.86 10.51 1.43
C ASN A 93 24.46 11.17 0.17
N ASP A 94 25.77 11.44 0.14
CA ASP A 94 26.44 12.08 -1.00
C ASP A 94 26.59 11.16 -2.24
N THR A 95 26.50 9.84 -2.07
CA THR A 95 26.74 8.82 -3.12
C THR A 95 25.49 8.00 -3.45
N TYR A 96 24.61 7.79 -2.47
CA TYR A 96 23.45 6.92 -2.58
C TYR A 96 22.14 7.63 -2.29
N GLU A 97 21.09 7.18 -2.96
CA GLU A 97 19.71 7.58 -2.70
C GLU A 97 18.79 6.37 -2.75
N LEU A 98 18.01 6.17 -1.68
CA LEU A 98 16.95 5.18 -1.56
C LEU A 98 15.59 5.89 -1.66
N ARG A 99 14.76 5.43 -2.59
CA ARG A 99 13.36 5.82 -2.76
C ARG A 99 12.48 4.59 -2.56
N GLY A 100 11.23 4.80 -2.16
CA GLY A 100 10.26 3.70 -2.13
C GLY A 100 8.86 4.11 -1.71
N LYS A 101 7.88 3.21 -1.93
CA LYS A 101 6.49 3.39 -1.52
C LYS A 101 5.83 2.03 -1.30
N GLY A 102 5.32 1.79 -0.09
CA GLY A 102 4.90 0.44 0.29
C GLY A 102 6.12 -0.48 0.29
N ASN A 103 6.04 -1.60 -0.42
CA ASN A 103 7.16 -2.52 -0.60
C ASN A 103 8.11 -2.12 -1.74
N ASP A 104 7.67 -1.27 -2.69
CA ASP A 104 8.50 -0.90 -3.85
C ASP A 104 9.72 -0.09 -3.40
N LEU A 105 10.92 -0.48 -3.84
CA LEU A 105 12.19 0.13 -3.47
C LEU A 105 13.10 0.34 -4.69
N GLU A 106 13.72 1.52 -4.77
CA GLU A 106 14.79 1.83 -5.71
C GLU A 106 16.01 2.37 -4.94
N LEU A 107 17.18 1.75 -5.14
CA LEU A 107 18.45 2.28 -4.67
C LEU A 107 19.28 2.74 -5.88
N THR A 108 19.68 4.00 -5.88
CA THR A 108 20.62 4.55 -6.85
C THR A 108 21.99 4.81 -6.22
N LYS A 109 23.06 4.64 -7.01
CA LYS A 109 24.44 5.01 -6.71
C LYS A 109 24.92 5.98 -7.79
N ASP A 110 25.41 7.15 -7.41
CA ASP A 110 25.83 8.22 -8.33
C ASP A 110 24.77 8.55 -9.40
N GLY A 111 23.49 8.54 -9.00
CA GLY A 111 22.34 8.80 -9.88
C GLY A 111 21.98 7.67 -10.86
N LYS A 112 22.54 6.46 -10.68
CA LYS A 112 22.20 5.26 -11.49
C LYS A 112 21.53 4.22 -10.62
N VAL A 113 20.42 3.65 -11.08
CA VAL A 113 19.75 2.52 -10.42
C VAL A 113 20.71 1.34 -10.31
N VAL A 114 20.93 0.85 -9.08
CA VAL A 114 21.76 -0.33 -8.79
C VAL A 114 20.95 -1.49 -8.20
N PHE A 115 19.78 -1.20 -7.63
CA PHE A 115 18.77 -2.15 -7.18
C PHE A 115 17.36 -1.55 -7.39
N GLU A 116 16.42 -2.39 -7.81
CA GLU A 116 15.02 -2.05 -8.06
C GLU A 116 14.17 -3.27 -7.67
N HIS A 117 13.17 -3.06 -6.82
CA HIS A 117 12.21 -4.08 -6.39
C HIS A 117 10.79 -3.51 -6.48
N THR A 118 9.87 -4.33 -6.96
CA THR A 118 8.44 -4.05 -7.10
C THR A 118 7.73 -5.37 -6.86
N ASP A 119 6.59 -5.32 -6.17
CA ASP A 119 5.79 -6.53 -5.95
C ASP A 119 5.12 -7.02 -7.24
N ASP A 120 5.23 -8.32 -7.54
CA ASP A 120 4.40 -8.97 -8.55
C ASP A 120 3.04 -9.33 -7.93
N LYS A 121 2.09 -8.40 -8.07
CA LYS A 121 0.73 -8.50 -7.49
C LYS A 121 -0.33 -8.84 -8.53
N VAL A 122 -1.16 -9.82 -8.20
CA VAL A 122 -2.26 -10.29 -9.07
C VAL A 122 -3.56 -10.35 -8.27
N ASN A 123 -4.53 -9.51 -8.63
CA ASN A 123 -5.92 -9.64 -8.16
C ASN A 123 -6.68 -10.61 -9.08
N LEU A 124 -7.40 -11.57 -8.49
CA LEU A 124 -8.26 -12.52 -9.19
C LEU A 124 -9.63 -12.62 -8.50
N GLU A 125 -10.65 -12.94 -9.29
CA GLU A 125 -11.99 -13.28 -8.80
C GLU A 125 -12.39 -14.65 -9.35
N ALA A 126 -12.78 -15.57 -8.47
CA ALA A 126 -13.37 -16.86 -8.82
C ALA A 126 -14.81 -16.91 -8.36
N LYS A 127 -15.70 -17.52 -9.14
CA LYS A 127 -17.13 -17.64 -8.82
C LYS A 127 -17.60 -19.08 -8.98
N ASN A 128 -18.42 -19.56 -8.04
CA ASN A 128 -18.99 -20.92 -8.08
C ASN A 128 -20.45 -20.94 -8.59
N ASP A 129 -20.98 -22.14 -8.83
CA ASP A 129 -22.35 -22.37 -9.31
C ASP A 129 -23.45 -21.88 -8.35
N LYS A 130 -23.15 -21.68 -7.06
CA LYS A 130 -24.09 -21.12 -6.07
C LYS A 130 -24.16 -19.60 -6.14
N GLY A 131 -23.21 -18.98 -6.86
CA GLY A 131 -23.03 -17.55 -6.94
C GLY A 131 -22.09 -16.96 -5.88
N ASP A 132 -21.47 -17.78 -5.03
CA ASP A 132 -20.42 -17.31 -4.12
C ASP A 132 -19.21 -16.81 -4.94
N VAL A 133 -18.55 -15.78 -4.43
CA VAL A 133 -17.40 -15.12 -5.04
C VAL A 133 -16.20 -15.20 -4.08
N LEU A 134 -15.05 -15.61 -4.58
CA LEU A 134 -13.78 -15.59 -3.88
C LEU A 134 -12.83 -14.62 -4.60
N THR A 135 -12.60 -13.46 -3.98
CA THR A 135 -11.57 -12.51 -4.43
C THR A 135 -10.24 -12.88 -3.78
N MET A 136 -9.14 -12.81 -4.53
CA MET A 136 -7.80 -13.18 -4.09
C MET A 136 -6.78 -12.16 -4.59
N ASP A 137 -6.08 -11.49 -3.69
CA ASP A 137 -4.95 -10.61 -3.97
C ASP A 137 -3.65 -11.35 -3.65
N PHE A 138 -3.01 -11.90 -4.67
CA PHE A 138 -1.71 -12.56 -4.56
C PHE A 138 -0.59 -11.51 -4.56
N ASN A 139 0.39 -11.64 -3.67
CA ASN A 139 1.72 -11.07 -3.83
C ASN A 139 2.72 -12.21 -4.06
N ASN A 140 3.09 -12.42 -5.33
CA ASN A 140 4.02 -13.47 -5.73
C ASN A 140 5.47 -13.16 -5.30
N SER A 141 5.80 -11.90 -4.98
CA SER A 141 7.11 -11.53 -4.43
C SER A 141 7.28 -11.95 -2.98
N ASP A 142 6.21 -11.84 -2.18
CA ASP A 142 6.22 -12.19 -0.75
C ASP A 142 5.76 -13.63 -0.47
N GLY A 143 5.19 -14.33 -1.46
CA GLY A 143 4.56 -15.63 -1.25
C GLY A 143 3.33 -15.53 -0.34
N THR A 144 2.50 -14.50 -0.52
CA THR A 144 1.28 -14.29 0.29
C THR A 144 0.05 -14.10 -0.58
N VAL A 145 -1.13 -14.40 -0.03
CA VAL A 145 -2.41 -14.06 -0.65
C VAL A 145 -3.41 -13.59 0.39
N LYS A 146 -4.14 -12.52 0.06
CA LYS A 146 -5.31 -12.06 0.81
C LYS A 146 -6.56 -12.55 0.12
N ALA A 147 -7.36 -13.37 0.79
CA ALA A 147 -8.60 -13.91 0.24
C ALA A 147 -9.82 -13.30 0.93
N TYR A 148 -10.88 -13.04 0.15
CA TYR A 148 -12.16 -12.50 0.63
C TYR A 148 -13.31 -13.34 0.06
N LEU A 149 -14.00 -14.08 0.92
CA LEU A 149 -15.18 -14.87 0.53
C LEU A 149 -16.45 -14.01 0.65
N ASN A 150 -17.16 -13.82 -0.45
CA ASN A 150 -18.37 -13.00 -0.57
C ASN A 150 -18.21 -11.56 -0.06
N GLY A 151 -17.00 -10.99 -0.17
CA GLY A 151 -16.67 -9.66 0.36
C GLY A 151 -16.68 -9.59 1.90
N GLY A 152 -16.58 -10.73 2.59
CA GLY A 152 -16.44 -10.81 4.04
C GLY A 152 -15.02 -10.47 4.53
N ASP A 153 -14.71 -10.93 5.75
CA ASP A 153 -13.42 -10.65 6.41
C ASP A 153 -12.20 -11.12 5.59
N GLN A 154 -11.11 -10.37 5.69
CA GLN A 154 -9.81 -10.71 5.08
C GLN A 154 -9.28 -12.03 5.66
N ILE A 155 -8.81 -12.91 4.77
CA ILE A 155 -8.13 -14.15 5.11
C ILE A 155 -6.70 -14.05 4.58
N ASP A 156 -5.75 -13.72 5.44
CA ASP A 156 -4.32 -13.71 5.11
C ASP A 156 -3.76 -15.13 5.11
N LEU A 157 -3.10 -15.53 4.02
CA LEU A 157 -2.52 -16.87 3.83
C LEU A 157 -1.08 -16.76 3.29
N GLU A 158 -0.20 -17.65 3.74
CA GLU A 158 1.20 -17.77 3.33
C GLU A 158 1.39 -18.98 2.39
N GLU A 159 2.31 -18.89 1.43
CA GLU A 159 2.59 -19.93 0.45
C GLU A 159 3.20 -21.19 1.11
N GLU A 160 2.73 -22.35 0.68
CA GLU A 160 3.28 -23.65 1.03
C GLU A 160 3.78 -24.40 -0.20
N LYS A 161 4.75 -25.29 0.00
CA LYS A 161 5.36 -26.04 -1.10
C LYS A 161 4.39 -27.05 -1.73
N ALA A 162 3.72 -26.64 -2.80
CA ALA A 162 2.86 -27.51 -3.61
C ALA A 162 3.67 -28.45 -4.54
N ALA A 163 3.10 -29.63 -4.83
CA ALA A 163 3.61 -30.52 -5.89
C ALA A 163 3.09 -30.14 -7.30
N SER A 164 1.98 -29.41 -7.37
CA SER A 164 1.39 -28.85 -8.60
C SER A 164 0.35 -27.81 -8.21
N GLY A 165 0.29 -26.70 -8.97
CA GLY A 165 -0.65 -25.62 -8.69
C GLY A 165 -0.20 -24.75 -7.52
N ILE A 166 -1.15 -24.00 -6.94
CA ILE A 166 -0.93 -23.15 -5.77
C ILE A 166 -1.35 -23.86 -4.48
N TRP A 167 -0.68 -23.51 -3.38
CA TRP A 167 -1.09 -23.86 -2.03
C TRP A 167 -0.72 -22.70 -1.12
N TYR A 168 -1.71 -22.15 -0.43
CA TYR A 168 -1.54 -21.14 0.61
C TYR A 168 -2.35 -21.54 1.85
N LYS A 169 -1.88 -21.22 3.06
CA LYS A 169 -2.65 -21.48 4.29
C LYS A 169 -2.30 -20.56 5.45
N ASN A 170 -3.14 -20.63 6.49
CA ASN A 170 -2.83 -20.23 7.85
C ASN A 170 -3.30 -21.35 8.82
N ASP A 171 -3.47 -21.05 10.11
CA ASP A 171 -3.93 -22.04 11.11
C ASP A 171 -5.36 -22.56 10.88
N HIS A 172 -6.22 -21.77 10.24
CA HIS A 172 -7.66 -22.05 10.10
C HIS A 172 -8.11 -22.28 8.66
N TYR A 173 -7.36 -21.80 7.67
CA TYR A 173 -7.76 -21.81 6.27
C TYR A 173 -6.68 -22.41 5.37
N GLU A 174 -7.11 -23.12 4.33
CA GLU A 174 -6.23 -23.61 3.27
C GLU A 174 -6.86 -23.28 1.91
N LEU A 175 -6.11 -22.55 1.08
CA LEU A 175 -6.41 -22.30 -0.32
C LEU A 175 -5.57 -23.23 -1.19
N ARG A 176 -6.24 -24.02 -2.03
CA ARG A 176 -5.64 -24.86 -3.08
C ARG A 176 -6.13 -24.34 -4.42
N GLY A 177 -5.33 -24.49 -5.47
CA GLY A 177 -5.79 -24.18 -6.82
C GLY A 177 -4.88 -24.68 -7.92
N LYS A 178 -5.44 -24.79 -9.14
CA LYS A 178 -4.69 -25.13 -10.35
C LYS A 178 -5.40 -24.55 -11.57
N ALA A 179 -4.66 -23.80 -12.36
CA ALA A 179 -5.21 -22.99 -13.44
C ALA A 179 -6.33 -22.06 -12.92
N ASP A 180 -7.56 -22.24 -13.38
CA ASP A 180 -8.76 -21.48 -13.06
C ASP A 180 -9.64 -22.10 -11.95
N GLN A 181 -9.23 -23.25 -11.39
CA GLN A 181 -9.95 -23.94 -10.32
C GLN A 181 -9.34 -23.63 -8.94
N TYR A 182 -10.18 -23.25 -7.99
CA TYR A 182 -9.80 -22.90 -6.62
C TYR A 182 -10.68 -23.61 -5.60
N GLU A 183 -10.10 -24.01 -4.48
CA GLU A 183 -10.80 -24.55 -3.32
C GLU A 183 -10.26 -23.88 -2.06
N LEU A 184 -11.14 -23.21 -1.32
CA LEU A 184 -10.86 -22.67 0.01
C LEU A 184 -11.55 -23.56 1.04
N THR A 185 -10.78 -24.07 1.99
CA THR A 185 -11.31 -24.78 3.16
C THR A 185 -11.10 -23.95 4.43
N LYS A 186 -11.99 -24.15 5.41
CA LYS A 186 -11.89 -23.63 6.78
C LYS A 186 -12.00 -24.79 7.76
N ASP A 187 -11.03 -24.94 8.66
CA ASP A 187 -10.93 -26.03 9.63
C ASP A 187 -11.16 -27.42 8.98
N GLY A 188 -10.59 -27.61 7.77
CA GLY A 188 -10.73 -28.83 6.96
C GLY A 188 -12.06 -29.02 6.22
N LYS A 189 -12.97 -28.03 6.22
CA LYS A 189 -14.25 -28.07 5.51
C LYS A 189 -14.26 -27.09 4.34
N THR A 190 -14.59 -27.54 3.14
CA THR A 190 -14.73 -26.69 1.95
C THR A 190 -15.78 -25.59 2.19
N VAL A 191 -15.36 -24.33 2.10
CA VAL A 191 -16.23 -23.13 2.16
C VAL A 191 -16.43 -22.49 0.79
N PHE A 192 -15.47 -22.65 -0.12
CA PHE A 192 -15.60 -22.27 -1.53
C PHE A 192 -14.94 -23.32 -2.43
N LYS A 193 -15.54 -23.58 -3.61
CA LYS A 193 -14.95 -24.36 -4.69
C LYS A 193 -15.60 -24.01 -6.03
N ASN A 194 -14.80 -23.90 -7.10
CA ASN A 194 -15.25 -23.79 -8.49
C ASN A 194 -14.60 -24.84 -9.41
#